data_AF-A0A4Y8SIL3-F1
#
_entry.id   AF-A0A4Y8SIL3-F1
#
_cell.length_a   1.000
_cell.length_b   1.000
_cell.length_c   1.000
_cell.angle_alpha   90.00
_cell.angle_beta   90.00
_cell.angle_gamma   90.00
#
_symmetry.space_group_name_H-M   'P 1'
#
loop_
_entity.id
_entity.type
_entity.pdbx_description
1 polymer ?
#
loop_
_entity_poly.entity_id
_entity_poly.type
_entity_poly.pdbx_seq_one_letter_code
_entity_poly.pdbx_strand_id
1 'polypeptide(L)' 'MKSDITKNAETFRSHESYSPEEVLTAGGTTAFGLKAGKNNSTLITALEEAPPIEPFTEEEWTDLLDQLERDK' A
#
# COMPACT_ATOMS: atom_id res chain seq x y z
N MET A 1 9.33 33.61 12.02
CA MET A 1 8.77 32.66 13.00
C MET A 1 9.25 31.29 12.58
N LYS A 2 10.08 30.61 13.37
CA LYS A 2 10.64 29.29 13.01
C LYS A 2 9.55 28.26 13.28
N SER A 3 9.09 27.57 12.25
CA SER A 3 8.13 26.48 12.36
C SER A 3 8.80 25.30 13.07
N ASP A 4 8.29 24.89 14.22
CA ASP A 4 8.71 23.67 14.91
C ASP A 4 8.25 22.45 14.10
N ILE A 5 9.18 21.85 13.33
CA ILE A 5 8.94 20.70 12.44
C ILE A 5 8.72 19.39 13.23
N THR A 6 8.80 19.40 14.56
CA THR A 6 8.86 18.19 15.39
C THR A 6 7.51 17.65 15.88
N LYS A 7 6.37 18.27 15.54
CA LYS A 7 5.06 17.85 16.09
C LYS A 7 4.22 16.88 15.24
N ASN A 8 4.62 16.53 14.02
CA ASN A 8 3.78 15.74 13.09
C ASN A 8 4.43 14.42 12.58
N ALA A 9 5.28 13.76 13.36
CA ALA A 9 5.85 12.48 12.95
C ALA A 9 4.84 11.32 12.97
N GLU A 10 3.75 11.44 13.74
CA GLU A 10 2.69 10.41 13.82
C GLU A 10 1.64 10.54 12.72
N THR A 11 1.56 11.70 12.04
CA THR A 11 0.49 12.00 11.07
C THR A 11 0.63 11.27 9.73
N PHE A 12 1.74 10.57 9.49
CA PHE A 12 2.05 9.94 8.19
C PHE A 12 2.06 8.40 8.19
N ARG A 13 1.79 7.74 9.33
CA ARG A 13 1.68 6.28 9.36
C ARG A 13 0.24 5.85 9.09
N SER A 14 -0.12 5.81 7.81
CA SER A 14 -1.41 5.26 7.35
C SER A 14 -1.47 3.73 7.40
N HIS A 15 -0.33 3.08 7.59
CA HIS A 15 -0.19 1.63 7.55
C HIS A 15 0.76 1.16 8.65
N GLU A 16 0.51 -0.05 9.11
CA GLU A 16 1.36 -0.75 10.06
C GLU A 16 2.53 -1.38 9.30
N SER A 17 3.74 -1.01 9.69
CA SER A 17 4.99 -1.51 9.10
C SER A 17 5.68 -2.46 10.07
N TYR A 18 6.16 -3.59 9.56
CA TYR A 18 6.85 -4.61 10.35
C TYR A 18 8.28 -4.79 9.86
N SER A 19 9.22 -4.95 10.79
CA SER A 19 10.63 -5.19 10.51
C SER A 19 10.87 -6.64 10.02
N PRO A 20 11.94 -6.89 9.25
CA PRO A 20 12.34 -8.24 8.86
C PRO A 20 12.50 -9.20 10.05
N GLU A 21 13.01 -8.70 11.17
CA GLU A 21 13.23 -9.46 12.40
C GLU A 21 11.90 -9.94 13.01
N GLU A 22 10.87 -9.09 13.01
CA GLU A 22 9.51 -9.45 13.45
C GLU A 22 8.91 -10.53 12.56
N VAL A 23 9.09 -10.41 11.25
CA VAL A 23 8.62 -11.41 10.28
C VAL A 23 9.33 -12.75 10.47
N LEU A 24 10.64 -12.74 10.68
CA LEU A 24 11.43 -13.95 10.93
C LEU A 24 11.05 -14.61 12.26
N THR A 25 10.89 -13.82 13.33
CA THR A 25 10.49 -14.30 14.66
C THR A 25 9.08 -14.90 14.64
N ALA A 26 8.19 -14.38 13.79
CA ALA A 26 6.86 -14.94 13.61
C ALA A 26 6.85 -16.33 12.94
N GLY A 27 7.99 -16.80 12.44
CA GLY A 27 8.15 -18.07 11.73
C GLY A 27 8.32 -17.91 10.20
N GLY A 28 8.74 -16.73 9.74
CA GLY A 28 8.84 -16.38 8.33
C GLY A 28 7.59 -15.70 7.77
N THR A 29 7.67 -15.24 6.52
CA THR A 29 6.65 -14.41 5.85
C THR A 29 5.26 -15.05 5.83
N THR A 30 5.16 -16.36 5.57
CA THR A 30 3.88 -17.07 5.52
C THR A 30 3.21 -17.15 6.88
N ALA A 31 3.97 -17.50 7.94
CA ALA A 31 3.44 -17.57 9.29
C ALA A 31 3.07 -16.19 9.84
N PHE A 32 3.85 -15.17 9.48
CA PHE A 32 3.57 -13.77 9.77
C PHE A 32 2.24 -13.32 9.14
N GLY A 33 2.04 -13.54 7.83
CA GLY A 33 0.82 -13.16 7.12
C GLY A 33 -0.44 -13.80 7.72
N LEU A 34 -0.37 -15.08 8.10
CA LEU A 34 -1.47 -15.77 8.77
C LEU A 34 -1.77 -15.17 10.16
N LYS A 35 -0.75 -14.86 10.97
CA LYS A 35 -0.92 -14.24 12.30
C LYS A 35 -1.43 -12.80 12.22
N ALA A 36 -1.03 -12.04 11.20
CA ALA A 36 -1.45 -10.67 10.96
C ALA A 36 -2.88 -10.55 10.38
N GLY A 37 -3.63 -11.65 10.29
CA GLY A 37 -4.98 -11.67 9.73
C GLY A 37 -5.03 -11.40 8.23
N LYS A 38 -3.87 -11.39 7.56
CA LYS A 38 -3.74 -11.24 6.10
C LYS A 38 -3.88 -12.62 5.46
N ASN A 39 -5.08 -13.18 5.53
CA ASN A 39 -5.42 -14.45 4.89
C ASN A 39 -6.06 -14.21 3.51
N ASN A 40 -5.97 -15.21 2.64
CA ASN A 40 -6.48 -15.11 1.27
C ASN A 40 -8.00 -14.85 1.24
N SER A 41 -8.77 -15.35 2.20
CA SER A 41 -10.22 -15.11 2.24
C SER A 41 -10.56 -13.63 2.43
N THR A 42 -9.86 -12.92 3.32
CA THR A 42 -10.09 -11.48 3.53
C THR A 42 -9.72 -10.67 2.29
N LEU A 43 -8.66 -11.05 1.57
CA LEU A 43 -8.30 -10.43 0.30
C LEU A 43 -9.35 -10.68 -0.78
N ILE A 44 -9.87 -11.90 -0.88
CA ILE A 44 -10.92 -12.25 -1.85
C ILE A 44 -12.19 -11.44 -1.56
N THR A 45 -12.66 -11.41 -0.31
CA THR A 45 -13.84 -10.62 0.07
C THR A 45 -13.65 -9.14 -0.23
N ALA A 46 -12.48 -8.56 0.09
CA ALA A 46 -12.19 -7.16 -0.20
C ALA A 46 -12.15 -6.87 -1.71
N LEU A 47 -11.71 -7.83 -2.54
CA LEU A 47 -11.71 -7.70 -4.00
C LEU A 47 -13.13 -7.85 -4.59
N GLU A 48 -13.97 -8.69 -4.02
CA GLU A 48 -15.38 -8.85 -4.41
C GLU A 48 -16.22 -7.61 -4.03
N GLU A 49 -15.92 -6.98 -2.89
CA GLU A 49 -16.55 -5.75 -2.43
C GLU A 49 -15.97 -4.48 -3.07
N ALA A 50 -14.89 -4.61 -3.84
CA ALA A 50 -14.26 -3.48 -4.49
C ALA A 50 -15.25 -2.81 -5.47
N PRO A 51 -15.25 -1.47 -5.55
CA PRO A 51 -16.04 -0.78 -6.57
C PRO A 51 -15.61 -1.29 -7.96
N PRO A 52 -16.53 -1.29 -8.94
CA PRO A 52 -16.18 -1.68 -10.30
C PRO A 52 -14.98 -0.84 -10.74
N ILE A 53 -13.98 -1.52 -11.31
CA ILE A 53 -12.78 -0.85 -11.81
C ILE A 53 -13.24 0.20 -12.81
N GLU A 54 -12.88 1.45 -12.56
CA GLU A 54 -13.04 2.51 -13.55
C GLU A 54 -11.88 2.31 -14.53
N PRO A 55 -12.14 1.82 -15.76
CA PRO A 55 -11.08 1.75 -16.74
C PRO A 55 -10.62 3.17 -17.03
N PHE A 56 -9.30 3.35 -17.15
CA PHE A 56 -8.77 4.61 -17.66
C PHE A 56 -9.44 4.94 -18.98
N THR A 57 -9.77 6.20 -19.14
CA THR A 57 -10.13 6.73 -20.46
C THR A 57 -8.91 6.66 -21.38
N GLU A 58 -9.15 6.65 -22.69
CA GLU A 58 -8.07 6.64 -23.68
C GLU A 58 -7.14 7.87 -23.53
N GLU A 59 -7.71 9.00 -23.09
CA GLU A 59 -6.98 10.24 -22.83
C GLU A 59 -6.06 10.10 -21.61
N GLU A 60 -6.56 9.62 -20.47
CA GLU A 60 -5.74 9.38 -19.27
C GLU A 60 -4.65 8.33 -19.52
N TRP A 61 -4.96 7.31 -20.32
CA TRP A 61 -3.99 6.30 -20.70
C TRP A 61 -2.86 6.88 -21.56
N THR A 62 -3.21 7.72 -22.53
CA THR A 62 -2.25 8.42 -23.37
C THR A 62 -1.36 9.35 -22.55
N ASP A 63 -1.95 10.15 -21.65
CA ASP A 63 -1.21 11.07 -20.77
C ASP A 63 -0.22 10.33 -19.85
N LEU A 64 -0.63 9.17 -19.30
CA LEU A 64 0.24 8.32 -18.49
C LEU A 64 1.44 7.79 -19.27
N LEU A 65 1.23 7.36 -20.52
CA LEU A 65 2.31 6.87 -21.39
C LEU A 65 3.28 7.99 -21.78
N ASP A 66 2.75 9.17 -22.10
CA ASP A 66 3.56 10.36 -22.39
C ASP A 66 4.42 10.76 -21.19
N GLN A 67 3.86 10.70 -19.98
CA GLN A 67 4.61 10.99 -18.76
C GLN A 67 5.71 9.94 -18.52
N LEU A 68 5.42 8.65 -18.71
CA LEU A 68 6.40 7.57 -18.59
C LEU A 68 7.56 7.74 -19.59
N GLU A 69 7.31 8.28 -20.78
CA GLU A 69 8.36 8.57 -21.76
C GLU A 69 9.22 9.77 -21.36
N ARG A 70 8.64 10.80 -20.75
CA ARG A 70 9.36 12.00 -20.27
C ARG A 70 10.23 11.74 -19.04
N ASP A 71 9.84 10.78 -18.20
CA ASP A 71 10.55 10.42 -16.97
C ASP A 71 11.72 9.42 -17.20
N LYS A 72 11.95 8.99 -18.44
CA LYS A 72 13.12 8.18 -18.86
C LYS A 72 14.36 9.04 -19.08
#